data_AF-Q01Y67-F1
#
_entry.id   AF-Q01Y67-F1
#
_cell.length_a   1.000
_cell.length_b   1.000
_cell.length_c   1.000
_cell.angle_alpha   90.00
_cell.angle_beta   90.00
_cell.angle_gamma   90.00
#
_symmetry.space_group_name_H-M   'P 1'
#
loop_
_entity.id
_entity.type
_entity.pdbx_description
1 polymer ?
#
loop_
_entity_poly.entity_id
_entity_poly.type
_entity_poly.pdbx_seq_one_letter_code
_entity_poly.pdbx_strand_id
1 'polypeptide(L)'
;MRVLWDGGAGNVQKVLQGLRGEPQLAYTTVQTTLNTLHRKGKVKRTLVGRAYEYSATVSQEAADSHAIKDILKKVFRGSVDDLLLCLVQSKQLDARKLAELQAKLQAGENSVEEPE
;
A
#
# COMPACT_ATOMS: atom_id res chain seq x y z
N MET A 1 -6.34 -4.66 1.30
CA MET A 1 -5.34 -4.71 0.21
C MET A 1 -4.14 -5.55 0.61
N ARG A 2 -3.49 -5.33 1.76
CA ARG A 2 -2.35 -6.15 2.25
C ARG A 2 -2.53 -7.67 2.07
N VAL A 3 -3.66 -8.23 2.51
CA VAL A 3 -3.96 -9.67 2.33
C VAL A 3 -3.97 -10.12 0.86
N LEU A 4 -4.39 -9.27 -0.07
CA LEU A 4 -4.40 -9.57 -1.51
C LEU A 4 -3.05 -9.32 -2.19
N TRP A 5 -2.20 -8.46 -1.61
CA TRP A 5 -0.82 -8.27 -2.07
C TRP A 5 0.06 -9.43 -1.61
N ASP A 6 -0.01 -9.78 -0.33
CA ASP A 6 0.84 -10.83 0.27
C ASP A 6 0.35 -12.25 -0.09
N GLY A 7 -0.97 -12.46 -0.08
CA GLY A 7 -1.59 -13.78 -0.23
C GLY A 7 -2.15 -14.08 -1.62
N GLY A 8 -1.98 -13.16 -2.57
CA GLY A 8 -2.52 -13.25 -3.92
C GLY A 8 -4.05 -13.23 -3.98
N ALA A 9 -4.62 -13.79 -5.05
CA ALA A 9 -6.06 -13.82 -5.25
C ALA A 9 -6.79 -14.55 -4.10
N GLY A 10 -7.97 -14.05 -3.73
CA GLY A 10 -8.74 -14.64 -2.65
C GLY A 10 -10.21 -14.22 -2.60
N ASN A 11 -11.05 -15.13 -2.11
CA ASN A 11 -12.46 -14.86 -1.84
C ASN A 11 -12.64 -14.12 -0.49
N VAL A 12 -13.88 -13.71 -0.19
CA VAL A 12 -14.19 -12.95 1.04
C VAL A 12 -13.75 -13.68 2.31
N GLN A 13 -13.91 -15.01 2.37
CA GLN A 13 -13.49 -15.83 3.52
C GLN A 13 -11.97 -15.82 3.69
N LYS A 14 -11.19 -16.03 2.62
CA LYS A 14 -9.74 -15.97 2.65
C LYS A 14 -9.24 -14.59 3.08
N VAL A 15 -9.86 -13.52 2.56
CA VAL A 15 -9.53 -12.15 2.97
C VAL A 15 -9.83 -11.92 4.44
N LEU A 16 -11.00 -12.36 4.93
CA LEU A 16 -11.39 -12.25 6.33
C LEU A 16 -10.42 -12.99 7.26
N GLN A 17 -10.01 -14.22 6.91
CA GLN A 17 -9.03 -14.99 7.69
C GLN A 17 -7.64 -14.35 7.70
N GLY A 18 -7.24 -13.72 6.59
CA GLY A 18 -5.95 -13.02 6.50
C GLY A 18 -5.91 -11.69 7.25
N LEU A 19 -7.06 -11.10 7.59
CA LEU A 19 -7.14 -9.89 8.40
C LEU A 19 -6.90 -10.24 9.87
N ARG A 20 -5.63 -10.23 10.27
CA ARG A 20 -5.22 -10.35 11.67
C ARG A 20 -5.46 -9.01 12.38
N GLY A 21 -6.55 -8.89 13.12
CA GLY A 21 -6.85 -7.71 13.92
C GLY A 21 -8.09 -7.88 14.79
N GLU A 22 -8.03 -7.36 16.01
CA GLU A 22 -9.19 -7.21 16.89
C GLU A 22 -9.74 -5.78 16.80
N PRO A 23 -11.07 -5.58 16.76
CA PRO A 23 -12.10 -6.62 16.69
C PRO A 23 -12.18 -7.28 15.30
N GLN A 24 -12.60 -8.54 15.28
CA GLN A 24 -12.78 -9.30 14.04
C GLN A 24 -13.88 -8.66 13.20
N LEU A 25 -13.58 -8.34 11.94
CA LEU A 25 -14.56 -7.71 11.06
C LEU A 25 -15.67 -8.69 10.67
N ALA A 26 -16.90 -8.18 10.54
CA ALA A 26 -17.99 -8.97 9.99
C ALA A 26 -17.74 -9.31 8.51
N TYR A 27 -18.20 -10.49 8.08
CA TYR A 27 -18.10 -10.95 6.69
C TYR A 27 -18.67 -9.92 5.68
N THR A 28 -19.82 -9.34 5.99
CA THR A 28 -20.50 -8.35 5.14
C THR A 28 -19.70 -7.06 5.01
N THR A 29 -18.95 -6.66 6.05
CA THR A 29 -18.04 -5.51 6.01
C THR A 29 -16.90 -5.76 5.04
N VAL A 30 -16.29 -6.95 5.10
CA VAL A 30 -15.23 -7.35 4.15
C VAL A 30 -15.78 -7.41 2.73
N GLN A 31 -16.96 -8.02 2.54
CA GLN A 31 -17.62 -8.09 1.25
C GLN A 31 -17.93 -6.70 0.67
N THR A 32 -18.48 -5.80 1.47
CA THR A 32 -18.80 -4.41 1.05
C THR A 32 -17.52 -3.64 0.71
N THR A 33 -16.46 -3.84 1.49
CA THR A 33 -15.15 -3.23 1.23
C THR A 33 -14.56 -3.72 -0.09
N LEU A 34 -14.57 -5.04 -0.33
CA LEU A 34 -14.09 -5.63 -1.59
C LEU A 34 -14.92 -5.16 -2.79
N ASN A 35 -16.25 -5.08 -2.66
CA ASN A 35 -17.12 -4.53 -3.70
C ASN A 35 -16.80 -3.06 -3.98
N THR A 36 -16.54 -2.26 -2.94
CA THR A 36 -16.15 -0.85 -3.09
C THR A 36 -14.81 -0.70 -3.79
N LEU A 37 -13.81 -1.51 -3.42
CA LEU A 37 -12.51 -1.55 -4.08
C LEU A 37 -12.63 -1.97 -5.54
N HIS A 38 -13.51 -2.92 -5.84
CA HIS A 38 -13.78 -3.37 -7.20
C HIS A 38 -14.40 -2.25 -8.03
N ARG A 39 -15.42 -1.57 -7.50
CA ARG A 39 -16.04 -0.41 -8.15
C ARG A 39 -15.03 0.72 -8.40
N LYS A 40 -14.06 0.91 -7.51
CA LYS A 40 -12.96 1.87 -7.65
C LYS A 40 -11.82 1.39 -8.57
N GLY A 41 -11.94 0.21 -9.17
CA GLY A 41 -10.93 -0.36 -10.07
C GLY A 41 -9.62 -0.78 -9.39
N LYS A 42 -9.59 -0.87 -8.05
CA LYS A 42 -8.39 -1.24 -7.26
C LYS A 42 -8.23 -2.76 -7.10
N VAL A 43 -9.30 -3.51 -7.34
CA VAL A 43 -9.28 -4.97 -7.42
C VAL A 43 -10.14 -5.44 -8.58
N LYS A 44 -9.75 -6.54 -9.22
CA LYS A 44 -10.59 -7.28 -10.17
C LYS A 44 -11.26 -8.43 -9.45
N ARG A 45 -12.45 -8.83 -9.90
CA ARG A 45 -13.14 -10.03 -9.42
C ARG A 45 -13.40 -11.00 -10.56
N THR A 46 -13.22 -12.27 -10.31
CA THR A 46 -13.53 -13.36 -11.25
C THR A 46 -14.42 -14.37 -10.54
N LEU A 47 -15.43 -14.88 -11.23
CA LEU A 47 -16.27 -15.95 -10.70
C LEU A 47 -15.51 -17.28 -10.81
N VAL A 48 -15.26 -17.93 -9.68
CA VAL A 48 -14.60 -19.24 -9.59
C VAL A 48 -15.55 -20.19 -8.85
N GLY A 49 -16.13 -21.13 -9.59
CA GLY A 49 -17.18 -22.01 -9.08
C GLY A 49 -18.42 -21.23 -8.65
N ARG A 50 -18.64 -21.11 -7.33
CA ARG A 50 -19.80 -20.43 -6.72
C ARG A 50 -19.45 -19.15 -5.98
N ALA A 51 -18.18 -18.72 -6.01
CA ALA A 51 -17.70 -17.56 -5.26
C ALA A 51 -16.90 -16.61 -6.16
N TYR A 52 -16.89 -15.32 -5.79
CA TYR A 52 -16.00 -14.35 -6.41
C TYR A 52 -14.62 -14.40 -5.74
N GLU A 53 -13.58 -14.55 -6.54
CA GLU A 53 -12.20 -14.30 -6.14
C GLU A 53 -11.80 -12.88 -6.52
N TYR A 54 -11.15 -12.19 -5.59
CA TYR A 54 -10.65 -10.84 -5.76
C TYR A 54 -9.13 -10.87 -5.88
N SER A 55 -8.57 -10.06 -6.78
CA SER A 55 -7.12 -9.85 -6.88
C SER A 55 -6.81 -8.38 -7.07
N ALA A 56 -5.69 -7.94 -6.50
CA ALA A 56 -5.23 -6.56 -6.63
C ALA A 56 -4.88 -6.25 -8.09
N THR A 57 -5.32 -5.08 -8.58
CA THR A 57 -4.94 -4.54 -9.90
C THR A 57 -3.87 -3.47 -9.81
N VAL A 58 -3.58 -3.00 -8.61
CA VAL A 58 -2.59 -1.96 -8.31
C VAL A 58 -1.52 -2.59 -7.42
N SER A 59 -0.25 -2.35 -7.73
CA SER A 59 0.86 -2.80 -6.88
C SER A 59 0.86 -2.05 -5.54
N GLN A 60 1.53 -2.62 -4.55
CA GLN A 60 1.67 -1.96 -3.26
C GLN A 60 2.46 -0.64 -3.39
N GLU A 61 3.56 -0.62 -4.16
CA GLU A 61 4.37 0.60 -4.32
C GLU A 61 3.57 1.73 -4.99
N ALA A 62 2.76 1.38 -6.00
CA ALA A 62 1.91 2.35 -6.68
C ALA A 62 0.83 2.91 -5.75
N ALA A 63 0.25 2.07 -4.89
CA ALA A 63 -0.75 2.50 -3.91
C ALA A 63 -0.13 3.40 -2.83
N ASP A 64 1.03 3.03 -2.30
CA ASP A 64 1.75 3.79 -1.28
C ASP A 64 2.20 5.15 -1.82
N SER A 65 2.74 5.18 -3.04
CA SER A 65 3.10 6.42 -3.74
C SER A 65 1.90 7.35 -3.93
N HIS A 66 0.74 6.79 -4.27
CA HIS A 66 -0.49 7.57 -4.42
C HIS A 66 -0.97 8.13 -3.07
N ALA A 67 -0.89 7.33 -2.01
CA ALA A 67 -1.27 7.76 -0.66
C ALA A 67 -0.39 8.90 -0.17
N ILE A 68 0.94 8.81 -0.36
CA ILE A 68 1.89 9.87 0.00
C ILE A 68 1.58 11.15 -0.78
N LYS A 69 1.35 11.06 -2.10
CA LYS A 69 0.98 12.23 -2.92
C LYS A 69 -0.31 12.89 -2.43
N ASP A 70 -1.29 12.10 -2.04
CA ASP A 70 -2.56 12.58 -1.49
C ASP A 70 -2.36 13.31 -0.16
N ILE A 71 -1.55 12.77 0.75
CA ILE A 71 -1.20 13.40 2.02
C ILE A 71 -0.44 14.71 1.79
N LEU A 72 0.58 14.68 0.92
CA LEU A 72 1.37 15.85 0.56
C LEU A 72 0.46 16.98 0.06
N LYS A 73 -0.49 16.67 -0.81
CA LYS A 73 -1.44 17.65 -1.35
C LYS A 73 -2.44 18.16 -0.31
N LYS A 74 -3.03 17.27 0.51
CA LYS A 74 -4.14 17.61 1.43
C LYS A 74 -3.66 18.24 2.73
N VAL A 75 -2.52 17.80 3.25
CA VAL A 75 -2.02 18.19 4.58
C VAL A 75 -0.91 19.23 4.46
N PHE A 76 0.03 19.02 3.55
CA PHE A 76 1.23 19.85 3.39
C PHE A 76 1.15 20.81 2.20
N ARG A 77 -0.03 20.96 1.58
CA ARG A 77 -0.27 21.85 0.44
C ARG A 77 0.71 21.67 -0.73
N GLY A 78 1.30 20.48 -0.87
CA GLY A 78 2.31 20.16 -1.89
C GLY A 78 3.76 20.36 -1.46
N SER A 79 4.03 20.87 -0.25
CA SER A 79 5.39 21.13 0.24
C SER A 79 6.03 19.88 0.82
N VAL A 80 7.07 19.39 0.13
CA VAL A 80 7.90 18.28 0.62
C VAL A 80 8.77 18.74 1.80
N ASP A 81 9.22 19.98 1.76
CA ASP A 81 10.04 20.57 2.83
C ASP A 81 9.28 20.64 4.16
N ASP A 82 8.00 20.99 4.12
CA ASP A 82 7.15 21.02 5.33
C ASP A 82 6.96 19.61 5.92
N LEU A 83 6.83 18.60 5.06
CA LEU A 83 6.78 17.20 5.49
C LEU A 83 8.10 16.78 6.14
N LEU A 84 9.24 17.08 5.51
CA LEU A 84 10.57 16.76 6.04
C LEU A 84 10.83 17.46 7.38
N LEU A 85 10.48 18.75 7.48
CA LEU A 85 10.60 19.52 8.72
C LEU A 85 9.74 18.91 9.83
N CYS A 86 8.50 18.51 9.53
CA CYS A 86 7.61 17.83 10.48
C CYS A 86 8.21 16.50 10.96
N LEU A 87 8.83 15.72 10.07
CA LEU A 87 9.49 14.46 10.42
C LEU A 87 10.73 14.66 11.30
N VAL A 88 11.49 15.73 11.07
CA VAL A 88 12.64 16.11 11.92
C VAL A 88 12.16 16.59 13.29
N GLN A 89 11.17 17.48 13.34
CA GLN A 89 10.61 17.98 14.60
C GLN A 89 9.97 16.88 15.44
N SER A 90 9.33 15.89 14.81
CA SER A 90 8.75 14.72 15.48
C SER A 90 9.79 13.63 15.82
N LYS A 91 11.09 13.87 15.57
CA LYS A 91 12.20 12.93 15.80
C LYS A 91 12.05 11.59 15.06
N GLN A 92 11.25 11.56 14.00
CA GLN A 92 11.13 10.38 13.13
C GLN A 92 12.28 10.30 12.13
N LEU A 93 12.86 11.46 11.79
CA LEU A 93 14.00 11.62 10.89
C LEU A 93 15.13 12.38 11.59
N ASP A 94 16.36 11.89 11.46
CA ASP A 94 17.58 12.53 11.94
C ASP A 94 18.69 12.44 10.87
N ALA A 95 19.82 13.09 11.12
CA ALA A 95 20.94 13.12 10.18
C ALA A 95 21.48 11.71 9.86
N ARG A 96 21.40 10.77 10.82
CA ARG A 96 21.86 9.39 10.62
C ARG A 96 20.92 8.64 9.69
N LYS A 97 19.60 8.69 9.93
CA LYS A 97 18.59 8.10 9.05
C LYS A 97 18.61 8.70 7.66
N LEU A 98 18.87 10.01 7.53
CA LEU A 98 19.08 10.66 6.24
C LEU A 98 20.29 10.07 5.49
N ALA A 99 21.42 9.90 6.18
CA ALA A 99 22.59 9.25 5.59
C ALA A 99 22.31 7.79 5.19
N GLU A 100 21.58 7.03 6.02
CA GLU A 100 21.16 5.66 5.70
C GLU A 100 20.24 5.59 4.48
N LEU A 101 19.31 6.54 4.34
CA LEU A 101 18.43 6.63 3.16
C LEU A 101 19.21 7.01 1.90
N GLN A 102 20.15 7.96 2.00
CA GLN A 102 21.02 8.35 0.90
C GLN A 102 21.88 7.16 0.42
N ALA A 103 22.45 6.39 1.35
CA ALA A 103 23.21 5.18 1.01
C ALA A 103 22.33 4.12 0.31
N LYS A 104 21.08 3.93 0.75
CA LYS A 104 20.14 3.00 0.09
C LYS A 104 19.75 3.44 -1.32
N LEU A 105 19.62 4.74 -1.57
CA LEU A 105 19.35 5.27 -2.91
C LEU A 105 20.53 4.98 -3.85
N GLN A 106 21.76 5.28 -3.41
CA GLN A 106 22.98 5.03 -4.19
C GLN A 106 23.19 3.53 -4.46
N ALA A 107 22.86 2.66 -3.50
CA ALA A 107 22.94 1.21 -3.68
C ALA A 107 21.86 0.66 -4.63
N GLY A 108 20.69 1.31 -4.69
CA GLY A 108 19.61 0.95 -5.63
C GLY A 108 19.89 1.38 -7.07
N GLU A 109 20.59 2.50 -7.27
CA GLU A 109 21.02 2.99 -8.58
C GLU A 109 22.07 2.05 -9.23
N ASN A 110 22.91 1.40 -8.43
CA ASN A 110 23.95 0.47 -8.92
C ASN A 110 23.44 -0.92 -9.34
N SER A 111 22.16 -1.24 -9.14
CA SER A 111 21.58 -2.54 -9.54
C SER A 111 20.83 -2.49 -10.88
N VAL A 112 20.83 -1.34 -11.58
CA VAL A 112 20.11 -1.14 -12.85
C VAL A 112 21.05 -1.14 -14.07
N GLU A 113 22.37 -1.21 -13.87
CA GLU A 113 23.36 -1.42 -14.94
C GLU A 113 23.84 -2.88 -14.99
N GLU A 114 23.04 -3.75 -15.61
CA GLU A 114 23.56 -4.95 -16.26
C GLU A 114 23.13 -4.88 -17.75
N PRO A 115 24.02 -4.45 -18.66
CA PRO A 115 23.79 -4.56 -20.10
C PRO A 115 24.37 -5.88 -20.66
N GLU A 116 23.55 -6.49 -21.52
CA GLU A 116 23.81 -7.51 -22.56
C GLU A 116 24.14 -8.96 -22.18
#